data_AF-A0A7J4VD09-F1
#
_entry.id   AF-A0A7J4VD09-F1
#
_cell.length_a   1.000
_cell.length_b   1.000
_cell.length_c   1.000
_cell.angle_alpha   90.00
_cell.angle_beta   90.00
_cell.angle_gamma   90.00
#
_symmetry.space_group_name_H-M   'P 1'
#
loop_
_entity.id
_entity.type
_entity.pdbx_description
1 polymer ?
#
loop_
_entity_poly.entity_id
_entity_poly.type
_entity_poly.pdbx_seq_one_letter_code
_entity_poly.pdbx_strand_id
1 'polypeptide(L)'
;MKRAFDFKVASLSTLVGVILVLLMVWLTGNEFGTPVFPFMAILSAYIIAGMVTALVSKGDTIAEPGVAAVITGFVTYFFITSMEFHAFDKLSAEVLRVNIILLTLNGILLALVGAWAGEKFQLTFEKEGDGKEPIVEWAWIAAGTIFGVTVSIFLSNIIIKLFGLTLSPLYISLAIGIFITGWVVGLRSPGETLPEAGIAGVLTAILNLDIFKFTLDPDTTSLTTLAVLGSVVIGLVAGLIGGAAGEKMQEAEEA
;
A
#
# COMPACT_ATOMS: atom_id res chain seq x y z
N MET A 1 -4.67 -17.92 18.91
CA MET A 1 -3.30 -17.63 19.40
C MET A 1 -2.67 -16.69 18.38
N LYS A 2 -2.49 -15.40 18.70
CA LYS A 2 -1.94 -14.40 17.75
C LYS A 2 -0.55 -14.83 17.31
N ARG A 3 -0.34 -14.95 16.00
CA ARG A 3 0.99 -15.22 15.44
C ARG A 3 1.87 -13.99 15.71
N ALA A 4 3.01 -14.19 16.36
CA ALA A 4 3.99 -13.13 16.55
C ALA A 4 4.66 -12.80 15.21
N PHE A 5 4.96 -11.52 15.00
CA PHE A 5 5.69 -11.04 13.82
C PHE A 5 7.00 -11.81 13.62
N ASP A 6 7.21 -12.37 12.43
CA ASP A 6 8.42 -13.11 12.12
C ASP A 6 9.51 -12.21 11.49
N PHE A 7 10.42 -11.74 12.35
CA PHE A 7 11.55 -10.91 11.94
C PHE A 7 12.47 -11.59 10.93
N LYS A 8 12.60 -12.92 10.95
CA LYS A 8 13.48 -13.63 10.01
C LYS A 8 12.89 -13.60 8.61
N VAL A 9 11.59 -13.83 8.50
CA VAL A 9 10.88 -13.76 7.22
C VAL A 9 10.90 -12.33 6.69
N ALA A 10 10.58 -11.34 7.53
CA ALA A 10 10.62 -9.93 7.11
C ALA A 10 12.02 -9.54 6.61
N SER A 11 13.08 -9.94 7.31
CA SER A 11 14.47 -9.67 6.90
C SER A 11 14.84 -10.35 5.58
N LEU A 12 14.42 -11.60 5.38
CA LEU A 12 14.63 -12.32 4.13
C LEU A 12 13.92 -11.63 2.95
N SER A 13 12.66 -11.26 3.16
CA SER A 13 11.85 -10.54 2.18
C SER A 13 12.47 -9.19 1.82
N THR A 14 12.95 -8.43 2.80
CA THR A 14 13.70 -7.19 2.57
C THR A 14 14.95 -7.43 1.75
N LEU A 15 15.74 -8.46 2.07
CA LEU A 15 16.96 -8.78 1.31
C LEU A 15 16.63 -9.09 -0.16
N VAL A 16 15.63 -9.94 -0.40
CA VAL A 16 15.17 -10.28 -1.75
C VAL A 16 14.67 -9.04 -2.48
N GLY A 17 13.84 -8.22 -1.82
CA GLY A 17 13.33 -6.96 -2.35
C GLY A 17 14.45 -6.01 -2.76
N VAL A 18 15.41 -5.75 -1.86
CA VAL A 18 16.55 -4.85 -2.15
C VAL A 18 17.36 -5.36 -3.34
N ILE A 19 17.70 -6.65 -3.37
CA ILE A 19 18.48 -7.23 -4.47
C ILE A 19 17.73 -7.09 -5.79
N LEU A 20 16.45 -7.47 -5.83
CA LEU A 20 15.65 -7.42 -7.05
C LEU A 20 15.43 -5.98 -7.51
N VAL A 21 15.08 -5.05 -6.62
CA VAL A 21 14.89 -3.64 -6.96
C VAL A 21 16.17 -3.07 -7.56
N LEU A 22 17.31 -3.24 -6.89
CA LEU A 22 18.58 -2.72 -7.40
C LEU A 22 19.00 -3.36 -8.73
N LEU A 23 18.77 -4.67 -8.88
CA LEU A 23 19.01 -5.36 -10.15
C LEU A 23 18.13 -4.78 -11.27
N MET A 24 16.84 -4.58 -11.01
CA MET A 24 15.89 -4.05 -11.99
C MET A 24 16.25 -2.63 -12.42
N VAL A 25 16.65 -1.77 -11.49
CA VAL A 25 17.13 -0.42 -11.84
C VAL A 25 18.45 -0.50 -12.61
N TRP A 26 19.39 -1.31 -12.17
CA TRP A 26 20.69 -1.43 -12.82
C TRP A 26 20.57 -1.91 -14.29
N LEU A 27 19.67 -2.86 -14.56
CA LEU A 27 19.40 -3.38 -15.90
C LEU A 27 18.77 -2.36 -16.86
N THR A 28 18.10 -1.33 -16.34
CA THR A 28 17.20 -0.49 -17.14
C THR A 28 17.47 1.00 -17.04
N GLY A 29 18.17 1.43 -16.00
CA GLY A 29 18.35 2.82 -15.60
C GLY A 29 19.21 3.64 -16.56
N ASN A 30 20.00 2.99 -17.42
CA ASN A 30 20.85 3.69 -18.39
C ASN A 30 20.39 3.53 -19.84
N GLU A 31 19.40 2.68 -20.11
CA GLU A 31 19.04 2.27 -21.47
C GLU A 31 18.03 3.22 -22.14
N PHE A 32 17.03 3.70 -21.39
CA PHE A 32 15.85 4.36 -21.99
C PHE A 32 15.84 5.88 -21.89
N GLY A 33 16.75 6.50 -21.12
CA GLY A 33 16.79 7.96 -20.90
C GLY A 33 15.51 8.57 -20.32
N THR A 34 14.64 7.72 -19.75
CA THR A 34 13.36 8.05 -19.12
C THR A 34 13.09 7.13 -17.94
N PRO A 35 12.47 7.61 -16.85
CA PRO A 35 12.28 6.84 -15.62
C PRO A 35 11.17 5.79 -15.70
N VAL A 36 10.32 5.84 -16.74
CA VAL A 36 9.10 5.02 -16.84
C VAL A 36 9.39 3.52 -16.76
N PHE A 37 10.33 3.02 -17.58
CA PHE A 37 10.64 1.59 -17.60
C PHE A 37 11.35 1.11 -16.32
N PRO A 38 12.38 1.82 -15.79
CA PRO A 38 12.93 1.52 -14.48
C PRO A 38 11.88 1.45 -13.36
N PHE A 39 10.94 2.39 -13.32
CA PHE A 39 9.86 2.37 -12.32
C PHE A 39 8.97 1.12 -12.44
N MET A 40 8.54 0.75 -13.64
CA MET A 40 7.77 -0.49 -13.84
C MET A 40 8.56 -1.74 -13.41
N ALA A 41 9.86 -1.79 -13.74
CA ALA A 41 10.72 -2.91 -13.37
C ALA A 41 10.88 -3.02 -11.84
N ILE A 42 11.09 -1.90 -11.14
CA ILE A 42 11.15 -1.85 -9.67
C ILE A 42 9.85 -2.39 -9.05
N LEU A 43 8.69 -1.95 -9.54
CA LEU A 43 7.39 -2.38 -8.99
C LEU A 43 7.21 -3.92 -9.04
N SER A 44 7.69 -4.57 -10.11
CA SER A 44 7.62 -6.03 -10.24
C SER A 44 8.40 -6.78 -9.15
N ALA A 45 9.51 -6.20 -8.66
CA ALA A 45 10.33 -6.80 -7.60
C ALA A 45 9.58 -6.92 -6.27
N TYR A 46 8.70 -5.97 -5.96
CA TYR A 46 7.89 -5.99 -4.74
C TYR A 46 6.89 -7.15 -4.72
N ILE A 47 6.31 -7.50 -5.88
CA ILE A 47 5.40 -8.66 -6.00
C ILE A 47 6.13 -9.94 -5.60
N ILE A 48 7.34 -10.14 -6.16
CA ILE A 48 8.15 -11.33 -5.89
C ILE A 48 8.56 -11.38 -4.42
N ALA A 49 9.01 -10.26 -3.84
CA ALA A 49 9.38 -10.20 -2.42
C ALA A 49 8.19 -10.54 -1.50
N GLY A 50 7.00 -10.00 -1.80
CA GLY A 50 5.76 -10.34 -1.11
C GLY A 50 5.43 -11.83 -1.19
N MET A 51 5.51 -12.41 -2.39
CA MET A 51 5.24 -13.82 -2.61
C MET A 51 6.22 -14.74 -1.87
N VAL A 52 7.51 -14.40 -1.87
CA VAL A 52 8.52 -15.13 -1.08
C VAL A 52 8.21 -15.09 0.41
N THR A 53 7.73 -13.94 0.89
CA THR A 53 7.31 -13.78 2.30
C THR A 53 6.23 -14.80 2.64
N ALA A 54 5.14 -14.83 1.88
CA ALA A 54 4.04 -15.77 2.08
C ALA A 54 4.52 -17.22 1.98
N LEU A 55 5.25 -17.60 0.92
CA LEU A 55 5.71 -18.97 0.71
C LEU A 55 6.58 -19.53 1.85
N VAL A 56 7.38 -18.69 2.50
CA VAL A 56 8.25 -19.08 3.62
C VAL A 56 7.50 -19.04 4.96
N SER A 57 6.56 -18.12 5.08
CA SER A 57 5.89 -17.77 6.32
C SER A 57 4.54 -18.49 6.38
N LYS A 58 4.47 -19.64 7.07
CA LYS A 58 3.23 -20.43 7.15
C LYS A 58 2.09 -19.65 7.83
N GLY A 59 0.93 -19.55 7.16
CA GLY A 59 -0.27 -18.86 7.67
C GLY A 59 -0.44 -17.46 7.10
N ASP A 60 -1.23 -16.60 7.75
CA ASP A 60 -1.46 -15.24 7.25
C ASP A 60 -0.22 -14.35 7.43
N THR A 61 0.08 -13.58 6.39
CA THR A 61 1.34 -12.84 6.21
C THR A 61 1.07 -11.43 5.72
N ILE A 62 0.68 -10.56 6.64
CA ILE A 62 0.37 -9.17 6.30
C ILE A 62 1.43 -8.21 6.80
N ALA A 63 1.82 -8.37 8.06
CA ALA A 63 2.76 -7.46 8.69
C ALA A 63 4.16 -7.61 8.09
N GLU A 64 4.63 -8.84 7.87
CA GLU A 64 5.95 -9.14 7.33
C GLU A 64 6.18 -8.53 5.94
N PRO A 65 5.32 -8.76 4.91
CA PRO A 65 5.58 -8.21 3.58
C PRO A 65 5.41 -6.68 3.54
N GLY A 66 4.47 -6.12 4.31
CA GLY A 66 4.28 -4.67 4.40
C GLY A 66 5.50 -3.96 5.00
N VAL A 67 6.00 -4.44 6.14
CA VAL A 67 7.20 -3.91 6.78
C VAL A 67 8.42 -4.11 5.90
N ALA A 68 8.56 -5.28 5.29
CA ALA A 68 9.68 -5.57 4.39
C ALA A 68 9.69 -4.64 3.17
N ALA A 69 8.54 -4.29 2.61
CA ALA A 69 8.41 -3.35 1.50
C ALA A 69 8.82 -1.93 1.90
N VAL A 70 8.41 -1.45 3.08
CA VAL A 70 8.83 -0.14 3.61
C VAL A 70 10.34 -0.07 3.77
N ILE A 71 10.95 -1.10 4.38
CA ILE A 71 12.41 -1.14 4.57
C ILE A 71 13.12 -1.23 3.21
N THR A 72 12.60 -2.02 2.27
CA THR A 72 13.14 -2.14 0.91
C THR A 72 13.16 -0.77 0.21
N GLY A 73 12.05 -0.04 0.25
CA GLY A 73 11.98 1.30 -0.34
C GLY A 73 12.94 2.29 0.30
N PHE A 74 13.02 2.30 1.64
CA PHE A 74 13.96 3.13 2.37
C PHE A 74 15.43 2.85 2.01
N VAL A 75 15.82 1.56 1.99
CA VAL A 75 17.20 1.16 1.67
C VAL A 75 17.52 1.49 0.22
N THR A 76 16.64 1.08 -0.71
CA THR A 76 16.86 1.27 -2.15
C THR A 76 16.86 2.74 -2.56
N TYR A 77 16.15 3.62 -1.85
CA TYR A 77 16.22 5.06 -2.05
C TYR A 77 17.66 5.58 -2.00
N PHE A 78 18.44 5.23 -0.97
CA PHE A 78 19.82 5.70 -0.82
C PHE A 78 20.73 5.16 -1.94
N PHE A 79 20.55 3.90 -2.32
CA PHE A 79 21.34 3.32 -3.40
C PHE A 79 21.01 3.94 -4.76
N ILE A 80 19.72 4.02 -5.12
CA ILE A 80 19.27 4.56 -6.41
C ILE A 80 19.72 6.01 -6.56
N THR A 81 19.58 6.83 -5.50
CA THR A 81 20.01 8.23 -5.51
C THR A 81 21.52 8.40 -5.56
N SER A 82 22.30 7.40 -5.15
CA SER A 82 23.77 7.44 -5.19
C SER A 82 24.36 6.92 -6.51
N MET A 83 23.59 6.18 -7.31
CA MET A 83 24.09 5.49 -8.50
C MET A 83 24.01 6.31 -9.80
N GLU A 84 23.52 7.55 -9.74
CA GLU A 84 23.50 8.53 -10.84
C GLU A 84 23.05 7.95 -12.21
N PHE A 85 21.91 7.22 -12.22
CA PHE A 85 21.40 6.60 -13.44
C PHE A 85 20.85 7.63 -14.44
N HIS A 86 21.17 7.46 -15.73
CA HIS A 86 20.79 8.38 -16.80
C HIS A 86 19.27 8.61 -16.93
N ALA A 87 18.47 7.59 -16.60
CA ALA A 87 17.01 7.67 -16.60
C ALA A 87 16.44 8.74 -15.65
N PHE A 88 17.22 9.18 -14.65
CA PHE A 88 16.78 10.14 -13.65
C PHE A 88 17.38 11.54 -13.82
N ASP A 89 18.33 11.75 -14.75
CA ASP A 89 19.07 13.00 -14.92
C ASP A 89 18.19 14.24 -15.15
N LYS A 90 17.03 14.04 -15.78
CA LYS A 90 16.10 15.13 -16.11
C LYS A 90 15.13 15.47 -14.99
N LEU A 91 15.10 14.68 -13.91
CA LEU A 91 14.21 14.92 -12.78
C LEU A 91 14.89 15.85 -11.78
N SER A 92 14.14 16.83 -11.27
CA SER A 92 14.60 17.59 -10.12
C SER A 92 14.69 16.68 -8.88
N ALA A 93 15.53 17.04 -7.91
CA ALA A 93 15.71 16.24 -6.70
C ALA A 93 14.40 16.01 -5.92
N GLU A 94 13.50 16.99 -5.88
CA GLU A 94 12.19 16.84 -5.21
C GLU A 94 11.27 15.93 -6.02
N VAL A 95 11.20 16.09 -7.34
CA VAL A 95 10.37 15.23 -8.20
C VAL A 95 10.85 13.79 -8.11
N LEU A 96 12.16 13.54 -8.17
CA LEU A 96 12.72 12.19 -7.99
C LEU A 96 12.33 11.60 -6.63
N ARG A 97 12.46 12.39 -5.55
CA ARG A 97 12.11 11.96 -4.19
C ARG A 97 10.64 11.56 -4.08
N VAL A 98 9.73 12.41 -4.55
CA VAL A 98 8.29 12.14 -4.51
C VAL A 98 7.96 10.89 -5.32
N ASN A 99 8.55 10.72 -6.51
CA ASN A 99 8.33 9.52 -7.33
C ASN A 99 8.86 8.26 -6.65
N ILE A 100 10.02 8.28 -5.99
CA ILE A 100 10.52 7.10 -5.24
C ILE A 100 9.62 6.77 -4.04
N ILE A 101 9.07 7.78 -3.35
CA ILE A 101 8.11 7.54 -2.27
C ILE A 101 6.84 6.90 -2.82
N LEU A 102 6.25 7.46 -3.89
CA LEU A 102 5.07 6.87 -4.54
C LEU A 102 5.33 5.46 -5.05
N LEU A 103 6.52 5.21 -5.60
CA LEU A 103 6.97 3.89 -6.02
C LEU A 103 7.06 2.92 -4.84
N THR A 104 7.55 3.37 -3.69
CA THR A 104 7.60 2.57 -2.46
C THR A 104 6.19 2.27 -1.97
N LEU A 105 5.29 3.25 -1.98
CA LEU A 105 3.89 3.06 -1.58
C LEU A 105 3.18 2.05 -2.48
N ASN A 106 3.33 2.17 -3.80
CA ASN A 106 2.85 1.18 -4.76
C ASN A 106 3.54 -0.18 -4.55
N GLY A 107 4.82 -0.19 -4.20
CA GLY A 107 5.54 -1.39 -3.81
C GLY A 107 4.93 -2.08 -2.59
N ILE A 108 4.41 -1.35 -1.59
CA ILE A 108 3.66 -1.93 -0.47
C ILE A 108 2.39 -2.61 -0.98
N LEU A 109 1.60 -1.95 -1.84
CA LEU A 109 0.40 -2.57 -2.45
C LEU A 109 0.76 -3.90 -3.14
N LEU A 110 1.80 -3.87 -3.96
CA LEU A 110 2.24 -5.01 -4.75
C LEU A 110 2.86 -6.14 -3.90
N ALA A 111 3.55 -5.80 -2.81
CA ALA A 111 4.04 -6.79 -1.87
C ALA A 111 2.89 -7.49 -1.13
N LEU A 112 1.83 -6.77 -0.76
CA LEU A 112 0.63 -7.37 -0.19
C LEU A 112 -0.11 -8.26 -1.20
N VAL A 113 -0.21 -7.85 -2.46
CA VAL A 113 -0.75 -8.68 -3.55
C VAL A 113 0.10 -9.94 -3.75
N GLY A 114 1.43 -9.81 -3.73
CA GLY A 114 2.35 -10.93 -3.80
C GLY A 114 2.17 -11.90 -2.63
N ALA A 115 2.01 -11.38 -1.42
CA ALA A 115 1.76 -12.19 -0.23
C ALA A 115 0.44 -12.95 -0.32
N TRP A 116 -0.66 -12.26 -0.67
CA TRP A 116 -1.94 -12.90 -0.95
C TRP A 116 -1.82 -14.02 -1.99
N ALA A 117 -1.11 -13.78 -3.10
CA ALA A 117 -0.91 -14.79 -4.13
C ALA A 117 -0.14 -16.00 -3.58
N GLY A 118 0.93 -15.77 -2.81
CA GLY A 118 1.72 -16.83 -2.18
C GLY A 118 0.92 -17.67 -1.19
N GLU A 119 0.04 -17.05 -0.39
CA GLU A 119 -0.88 -17.75 0.51
C GLU A 119 -1.85 -18.65 -0.27
N LYS A 120 -2.42 -18.18 -1.38
CA LYS A 120 -3.29 -19.02 -2.23
C LYS A 120 -2.54 -20.18 -2.88
N PHE A 121 -1.27 -19.99 -3.26
CA PHE A 121 -0.43 -21.10 -3.72
C PHE A 121 -0.22 -22.13 -2.61
N GLN A 122 0.10 -21.73 -1.38
CA GLN A 122 0.27 -22.66 -0.26
C GLN A 122 -0.97 -23.51 0.00
N LEU A 123 -2.15 -22.89 0.02
CA LEU A 123 -3.43 -23.58 0.22
C LEU A 123 -3.73 -24.64 -0.86
N THR A 124 -3.11 -24.53 -2.04
CA THR A 124 -3.25 -25.52 -3.11
C THR A 124 -2.40 -26.78 -2.86
N PHE A 125 -1.30 -26.66 -2.08
CA PHE A 125 -0.35 -27.74 -1.84
C PHE A 125 -0.45 -28.34 -0.43
N GLU A 126 -1.02 -27.64 0.54
CA GLU A 126 -1.31 -28.17 1.87
C GLU A 126 -2.63 -28.94 1.86
N LYS A 127 -2.62 -30.20 2.34
CA LYS A 127 -3.81 -31.06 2.38
C LYS A 127 -4.87 -30.48 3.32
N GLU A 128 -6.13 -30.46 2.88
CA GLU A 128 -7.33 -30.19 3.69
C GLU A 128 -7.24 -30.95 5.03
N GLY A 129 -6.98 -30.25 6.14
CA GLY A 129 -6.92 -30.90 7.45
C GLY A 129 -6.27 -30.12 8.59
N ASP A 130 -5.39 -29.15 8.30
CA ASP A 130 -4.72 -28.33 9.34
C ASP A 130 -5.32 -26.91 9.49
N GLY A 131 -6.52 -26.71 8.92
CA GLY A 131 -7.19 -25.43 8.72
C GLY A 131 -7.44 -24.67 10.02
N LYS A 132 -6.54 -23.73 10.33
CA LYS A 132 -6.92 -22.54 11.08
C LYS A 132 -7.64 -21.61 10.12
N GLU A 133 -8.78 -21.08 10.54
CA GLU A 133 -9.42 -19.98 9.81
C GLU A 133 -8.39 -18.86 9.59
N PRO A 134 -8.36 -18.26 8.40
CA PRO A 134 -7.48 -17.14 8.13
C PRO A 134 -7.77 -16.02 9.14
N ILE A 135 -6.72 -15.52 9.75
CA ILE A 135 -6.77 -14.39 10.69
C ILE A 135 -7.12 -13.10 9.94
N VAL A 136 -6.94 -13.07 8.61
CA VAL A 136 -7.25 -11.91 7.78
C VAL A 136 -8.07 -12.26 6.55
N GLU A 137 -9.17 -11.53 6.38
CA GLU A 137 -10.06 -11.62 5.24
C GLU A 137 -9.70 -10.60 4.14
N TRP A 138 -8.81 -10.99 3.22
CA TRP A 138 -8.39 -10.18 2.07
C TRP A 138 -9.55 -9.64 1.23
N ALA A 139 -10.68 -10.36 1.19
CA ALA A 139 -11.88 -9.92 0.48
C ALA A 139 -12.45 -8.62 1.06
N TRP A 140 -12.45 -8.48 2.39
CA TRP A 140 -12.94 -7.27 3.05
C TRP A 140 -11.97 -6.11 2.93
N ILE A 141 -10.65 -6.37 2.99
CA ILE A 141 -9.63 -5.35 2.70
C ILE A 141 -9.87 -4.79 1.29
N ALA A 142 -9.98 -5.67 0.29
CA ALA A 142 -10.19 -5.26 -1.10
C ALA A 142 -11.52 -4.51 -1.30
N ALA A 143 -12.63 -5.03 -0.75
CA ALA A 143 -13.94 -4.40 -0.83
C ALA A 143 -13.94 -3.01 -0.17
N GLY A 144 -13.37 -2.91 1.02
CA GLY A 144 -13.18 -1.66 1.74
C GLY A 144 -12.37 -0.66 0.91
N THR A 145 -11.24 -1.07 0.34
CA THR A 145 -10.41 -0.21 -0.49
C THR A 145 -11.13 0.30 -1.74
N ILE A 146 -11.85 -0.56 -2.47
CA ILE A 146 -12.62 -0.16 -3.65
C ILE A 146 -13.70 0.87 -3.27
N PHE A 147 -14.41 0.61 -2.17
CA PHE A 147 -15.43 1.50 -1.66
C PHE A 147 -14.84 2.85 -1.25
N GLY A 148 -13.72 2.83 -0.53
CA GLY A 148 -12.97 4.00 -0.08
C GLY A 148 -12.52 4.91 -1.18
N VAL A 149 -11.89 4.34 -2.21
CA VAL A 149 -11.45 5.09 -3.40
C VAL A 149 -12.67 5.75 -4.05
N THR A 150 -13.73 4.98 -4.31
CA THR A 150 -14.95 5.46 -4.97
C THR A 150 -15.60 6.61 -4.20
N VAL A 151 -15.80 6.46 -2.88
CA VAL A 151 -16.42 7.48 -2.03
C VAL A 151 -15.53 8.71 -1.92
N SER A 152 -14.22 8.55 -1.75
CA SER A 152 -13.28 9.67 -1.67
C SER A 152 -13.31 10.53 -2.93
N ILE A 153 -13.30 9.90 -4.10
CA ILE A 153 -13.38 10.59 -5.40
C ILE A 153 -14.74 11.25 -5.57
N PHE A 154 -15.84 10.56 -5.25
CA PHE A 154 -17.18 11.11 -5.35
C PHE A 154 -17.35 12.36 -4.47
N LEU A 155 -16.93 12.31 -3.21
CA LEU A 155 -16.96 13.45 -2.30
C LEU A 155 -16.05 14.59 -2.78
N SER A 156 -14.87 14.26 -3.29
CA SER A 156 -13.95 15.25 -3.87
C SER A 156 -14.60 16.04 -5.01
N ASN A 157 -15.35 15.36 -5.89
CA ASN A 157 -16.08 16.03 -6.98
C ASN A 157 -17.17 16.98 -6.47
N ILE A 158 -17.90 16.59 -5.42
CA ILE A 158 -18.90 17.47 -4.79
C ILE A 158 -18.22 18.72 -4.23
N ILE A 159 -17.12 18.53 -3.51
CA ILE A 159 -16.37 19.62 -2.88
C ILE A 159 -15.77 20.56 -3.92
N ILE A 160 -15.17 20.04 -4.99
CA ILE A 160 -14.66 20.85 -6.11
C ILE A 160 -15.80 21.68 -6.72
N LYS A 161 -16.98 21.08 -6.90
CA LYS A 161 -18.14 21.80 -7.45
C LYS A 161 -18.64 22.92 -6.53
N LEU A 162 -18.56 22.74 -5.22
CA LEU A 162 -19.05 23.72 -4.23
C LEU A 162 -18.02 24.82 -3.91
N PHE A 163 -16.74 24.50 -3.89
CA PHE A 163 -15.67 25.36 -3.36
C PHE A 163 -14.52 25.63 -4.34
N GLY A 164 -14.55 25.05 -5.54
CA GLY A 164 -13.47 25.13 -6.52
C GLY A 164 -12.32 24.15 -6.26
N LEU A 165 -11.34 24.11 -7.16
CA LEU A 165 -10.19 23.20 -7.08
C LEU A 165 -9.18 23.72 -6.04
N THR A 166 -9.24 23.18 -4.83
CA THR A 166 -8.26 23.46 -3.76
C THR A 166 -7.84 22.15 -3.09
N LEU A 167 -6.58 22.06 -2.65
CA LEU A 167 -6.01 20.83 -2.08
C LEU A 167 -6.57 20.51 -0.69
N SER A 168 -6.79 21.53 0.16
CA SER A 168 -7.18 21.33 1.56
C SER A 168 -8.51 20.58 1.71
N PRO A 169 -9.57 20.90 0.93
CA PRO A 169 -10.82 20.15 0.99
C PRO A 169 -10.74 18.72 0.43
N LEU A 170 -9.77 18.42 -0.44
CA LEU A 170 -9.54 17.04 -0.93
C LEU A 170 -9.06 16.11 0.18
N TYR A 171 -8.25 16.60 1.13
CA TYR A 171 -7.86 15.82 2.31
C TYR A 171 -9.07 15.50 3.21
N ILE A 172 -10.06 16.37 3.26
CA ILE A 172 -11.30 16.12 4.02
C ILE A 172 -12.11 15.01 3.34
N SER A 173 -12.30 15.10 2.02
CA SER A 173 -12.97 14.05 1.25
C SER A 173 -12.26 12.71 1.35
N LEU A 174 -10.93 12.72 1.31
CA LEU A 174 -10.09 11.54 1.52
C LEU A 174 -10.29 10.96 2.92
N ALA A 175 -10.19 11.78 3.98
CA ALA A 175 -10.34 11.33 5.35
C ALA A 175 -11.73 10.72 5.61
N ILE A 176 -12.80 11.33 5.06
CA ILE A 176 -14.16 10.81 5.18
C ILE A 176 -14.31 9.48 4.43
N GLY A 177 -13.86 9.39 3.17
CA GLY A 177 -13.96 8.15 2.41
C GLY A 177 -13.17 7.01 3.04
N ILE A 178 -12.00 7.30 3.61
CA ILE A 178 -11.18 6.34 4.35
C ILE A 178 -11.81 5.95 5.69
N PHE A 179 -12.38 6.89 6.43
CA PHE A 179 -13.12 6.57 7.64
C PHE A 179 -14.26 5.59 7.34
N ILE A 180 -15.03 5.85 6.28
CA ILE A 180 -16.13 4.96 5.88
C ILE A 180 -15.60 3.60 5.42
N THR A 181 -14.42 3.56 4.78
CA THR A 181 -13.72 2.31 4.44
C THR A 181 -13.48 1.46 5.68
N GLY A 182 -12.82 2.06 6.68
CA GLY A 182 -12.55 1.38 7.93
C GLY A 182 -13.84 0.93 8.62
N TRP A 183 -14.87 1.79 8.62
CA TRP A 183 -16.16 1.49 9.21
C TRP A 183 -16.86 0.31 8.54
N VAL A 184 -16.89 0.23 7.21
CA VAL A 184 -17.48 -0.90 6.47
C VAL A 184 -16.71 -2.19 6.75
N VAL A 185 -15.37 -2.12 6.77
CA VAL A 185 -14.54 -3.30 7.09
C VAL A 185 -14.81 -3.75 8.52
N GLY A 186 -14.82 -2.85 9.49
CA GLY A 186 -15.04 -3.21 10.89
C GLY A 186 -16.46 -3.65 11.24
N LEU A 187 -17.45 -3.28 10.43
CA LEU A 187 -18.83 -3.74 10.60
C LEU A 187 -19.04 -5.17 10.06
N ARG A 188 -18.25 -5.57 9.06
CA ARG A 188 -18.56 -6.75 8.22
C ARG A 188 -17.52 -7.84 8.28
N SER A 189 -16.28 -7.50 8.55
CA SER A 189 -15.21 -8.49 8.63
C SER A 189 -15.37 -9.33 9.90
N PRO A 190 -15.28 -10.67 9.82
CA PRO A 190 -15.34 -11.52 10.99
C PRO A 190 -14.06 -11.42 11.84
N GLY A 191 -14.20 -11.38 13.16
CA GLY A 191 -13.06 -11.43 14.08
C GLY A 191 -12.45 -10.06 14.43
N GLU A 192 -11.12 -10.00 14.60
CA GLU A 192 -10.42 -8.74 14.89
C GLU A 192 -10.19 -7.95 13.60
N THR A 193 -11.00 -6.91 13.38
CA THR A 193 -11.08 -6.21 12.09
C THR A 193 -10.14 -5.01 11.97
N LEU A 194 -9.64 -4.50 13.11
CA LEU A 194 -8.83 -3.29 13.16
C LEU A 194 -7.60 -3.32 12.23
N PRO A 195 -6.84 -4.44 12.10
CA PRO A 195 -5.74 -4.53 11.14
C PRO A 195 -6.23 -4.37 9.70
N GLU A 196 -7.34 -5.01 9.34
CA GLU A 196 -7.92 -5.01 7.99
C GLU A 196 -8.41 -3.61 7.61
N ALA A 197 -9.08 -2.93 8.54
CA ALA A 197 -9.52 -1.55 8.38
C ALA A 197 -8.33 -0.58 8.20
N GLY A 198 -7.25 -0.77 8.96
CA GLY A 198 -6.02 0.00 8.82
C GLY A 198 -5.34 -0.20 7.47
N ILE A 199 -5.21 -1.45 7.03
CA ILE A 199 -4.64 -1.78 5.71
C ILE A 199 -5.51 -1.18 4.61
N ALA A 200 -6.81 -1.44 4.63
CA ALA A 200 -7.74 -0.93 3.62
C ALA A 200 -7.72 0.60 3.52
N GLY A 201 -7.55 1.29 4.65
CA GLY A 201 -7.37 2.73 4.70
C GLY A 201 -6.07 3.21 4.06
N VAL A 202 -4.95 2.53 4.33
CA VAL A 202 -3.66 2.81 3.68
C VAL A 202 -3.74 2.54 2.18
N LEU A 203 -4.30 1.41 1.73
CA LEU A 203 -4.42 1.11 0.30
C LEU A 203 -5.29 2.16 -0.41
N THR A 204 -6.38 2.58 0.22
CA THR A 204 -7.24 3.67 -0.30
C THR A 204 -6.46 4.97 -0.46
N ALA A 205 -5.63 5.33 0.53
CA ALA A 205 -4.81 6.54 0.46
C ALA A 205 -3.81 6.48 -0.71
N ILE A 206 -3.13 5.34 -0.89
CA ILE A 206 -2.15 5.16 -1.95
C ILE A 206 -2.82 5.26 -3.33
N LEU A 207 -3.93 4.54 -3.54
CA LEU A 207 -4.64 4.58 -4.83
C LEU A 207 -5.21 5.97 -5.15
N ASN A 208 -5.73 6.69 -4.16
CA ASN A 208 -6.20 8.06 -4.36
C ASN A 208 -5.04 9.03 -4.66
N LEU A 209 -3.86 8.84 -4.03
CA LEU A 209 -2.65 9.60 -4.36
C LEU A 209 -2.23 9.34 -5.81
N ASP A 210 -2.26 8.09 -6.28
CA ASP A 210 -1.92 7.75 -7.66
C ASP A 210 -2.92 8.39 -8.63
N ILE A 211 -4.22 8.29 -8.36
CA ILE A 211 -5.26 8.93 -9.18
C ILE A 211 -5.03 10.43 -9.22
N PHE A 212 -4.76 11.08 -8.07
CA PHE A 212 -4.45 12.50 -8.03
C PHE A 212 -3.20 12.83 -8.85
N LYS A 213 -2.11 12.06 -8.67
CA LYS A 213 -0.85 12.22 -9.41
C LYS A 213 -1.06 12.12 -10.91
N PHE A 214 -1.82 11.15 -11.40
CA PHE A 214 -2.04 10.96 -12.83
C PHE A 214 -3.04 11.96 -13.43
N THR A 215 -4.04 12.41 -12.67
CA THR A 215 -5.15 13.22 -13.20
C THR A 215 -4.97 14.73 -13.00
N LEU A 216 -4.36 15.14 -11.89
CA LEU A 216 -4.31 16.53 -11.46
C LEU A 216 -2.90 17.10 -11.35
N ASP A 217 -1.88 16.26 -11.13
CA ASP A 217 -0.48 16.73 -11.02
C ASP A 217 0.53 15.77 -11.66
N PRO A 218 0.45 15.53 -12.98
CA PRO A 218 1.31 14.59 -13.69
C PRO A 218 2.79 14.99 -13.65
N ASP A 219 3.08 16.28 -13.52
CA ASP A 219 4.45 16.80 -13.43
C ASP A 219 5.00 16.85 -11.99
N THR A 220 4.18 16.54 -10.98
CA THR A 220 4.59 16.54 -9.55
C THR A 220 4.96 17.93 -9.02
N THR A 221 4.32 18.95 -9.56
CA THR A 221 4.59 20.36 -9.21
C THR A 221 3.94 20.79 -7.89
N SER A 222 2.86 20.11 -7.51
CA SER A 222 2.05 20.40 -6.32
C SER A 222 2.13 19.31 -5.24
N LEU A 223 2.48 18.08 -5.62
CA LEU A 223 2.66 16.95 -4.71
C LEU A 223 4.01 17.08 -3.99
N THR A 224 3.97 17.45 -2.71
CA THR A 224 5.18 17.51 -1.88
C THR A 224 5.40 16.20 -1.13
N THR A 225 6.63 15.94 -0.72
CA THR A 225 6.96 14.82 0.18
C THR A 225 6.04 14.77 1.42
N LEU A 226 5.78 15.93 2.03
CA LEU A 226 4.92 16.03 3.21
C LEU A 226 3.46 15.70 2.90
N ALA A 227 2.94 16.15 1.76
CA ALA A 227 1.58 15.83 1.31
C ALA A 227 1.39 14.32 1.12
N VAL A 228 2.35 13.64 0.48
CA VAL A 228 2.29 12.20 0.25
C VAL A 228 2.32 11.42 1.57
N LEU A 229 3.30 11.70 2.43
CA LEU A 229 3.40 11.04 3.74
C LEU A 229 2.19 11.33 4.63
N GLY A 230 1.72 12.59 4.63
CA GLY A 230 0.54 13.02 5.36
C GLY A 230 -0.72 12.26 4.94
N SER A 231 -0.94 12.07 3.63
CA SER A 231 -2.06 11.27 3.11
C SER A 231 -2.04 9.83 3.59
N VAL A 232 -0.86 9.20 3.66
CA VAL A 232 -0.73 7.82 4.16
C VAL A 232 -1.01 7.74 5.67
N VAL A 233 -0.52 8.71 6.45
CA VAL A 233 -0.81 8.80 7.89
C VAL A 233 -2.29 9.02 8.14
N ILE A 234 -2.91 9.96 7.41
CA ILE A 234 -4.37 10.18 7.43
C ILE A 234 -5.09 8.88 7.06
N GLY A 235 -4.59 8.17 6.05
CA GLY A 235 -5.14 6.90 5.60
C GLY A 235 -5.18 5.84 6.69
N LEU A 236 -4.06 5.65 7.37
CA LEU A 236 -3.96 4.72 8.49
C LEU A 236 -4.87 5.14 9.65
N VAL A 237 -4.76 6.39 10.11
CA VAL A 237 -5.48 6.87 11.29
C VAL A 237 -6.99 6.87 11.07
N ALA A 238 -7.47 7.41 9.94
CA ALA A 238 -8.89 7.44 9.64
C ALA A 238 -9.45 6.03 9.42
N GLY A 239 -8.67 5.13 8.79
CA GLY A 239 -9.04 3.72 8.62
C GLY A 239 -9.20 3.00 9.95
N LEU A 240 -8.24 3.16 10.88
CA LEU A 240 -8.32 2.58 12.22
C LEU A 240 -9.49 3.14 13.04
N ILE A 241 -9.72 4.45 13.00
CA ILE A 241 -10.85 5.08 13.70
C ILE A 241 -12.18 4.58 13.12
N GLY A 242 -12.28 4.44 11.79
CA GLY A 242 -13.42 3.82 11.12
C GLY A 242 -13.64 2.39 11.58
N GLY A 243 -12.59 1.57 11.55
CA GLY A 243 -12.62 0.16 11.99
C GLY A 243 -13.14 0.02 13.41
N ALA A 244 -12.57 0.77 14.35
CA ALA A 244 -13.00 0.76 15.75
C ALA A 244 -14.48 1.20 15.93
N ALA A 245 -14.98 2.09 15.08
CA ALA A 245 -16.40 2.47 15.10
C ALA A 245 -17.30 1.37 14.52
N GLY A 246 -16.83 0.65 13.49
CA GLY A 246 -17.52 -0.49 12.88
C GLY A 246 -17.64 -1.66 13.85
N GLU A 247 -16.53 -2.05 14.49
CA GLU A 247 -16.49 -3.16 15.46
C GLU A 247 -17.48 -2.95 16.60
N LYS A 248 -17.50 -1.74 17.18
CA LYS A 248 -18.44 -1.40 18.25
C LYS A 248 -19.91 -1.51 17.85
N MET A 249 -20.22 -1.24 16.58
CA MET A 249 -21.58 -1.34 16.07
C MET A 249 -21.96 -2.80 15.84
N GLN A 250 -21.03 -3.61 15.31
CA GLN A 250 -21.22 -5.05 15.18
C GLN A 250 -21.45 -5.71 16.54
N GLU A 251 -20.63 -5.40 17.55
CA GLU A 251 -20.80 -5.88 18.93
C GLU A 251 -22.17 -5.52 19.52
N ALA A 252 -22.71 -4.34 19.15
CA ALA A 252 -24.03 -3.90 19.61
C ALA A 252 -25.19 -4.57 18.87
N GLU A 253 -25.01 -5.02 17.62
CA GLU A 253 -26.00 -5.79 16.86
C GLU A 253 -26.06 -7.25 17.31
N GLU A 254 -24.95 -7.78 17.84
CA GLU A 254 -24.84 -9.16 18.33
C GLU A 254 -25.28 -9.35 19.81
N ALA A 255 -25.47 -8.25 20.56
CA ALA A 255 -25.85 -8.23 21.98
C ALA A 255 -27.37 -8.17 22.23
#